data_AF-A0A6G2DPG8-F1
#
_entry.id   AF-A0A6G2DPG8-F1
#
_cell.length_a   1.000
_cell.length_b   1.000
_cell.length_c   1.000
_cell.angle_alpha   90.00
_cell.angle_beta   90.00
_cell.angle_gamma   90.00
#
_symmetry.space_group_name_H-M   'P 1'
#
loop_
_entity.id
_entity.type
_entity.pdbx_description
1 polymer ?
#
loop_
_entity_poly.entity_id
_entity_poly.type
_entity_poly.pdbx_seq_one_letter_code
_entity_poly.pdbx_strand_id
1 'polypeptide(L)'
;VSDRDQFIEGLYQREVEGQTGIGNYIAIPHSKSSAVEKAGVVIAINHNEIPWETIDGKGVKVIVLFAVGDDTEAAREHLKTLSLF
;
A
#
# COMPACT_ATOMS: atom_id res chain seq x y z
N VAL A 1 -13.03 -0.55 -6.87
CA VAL A 1 -12.37 0.75 -7.13
C VAL A 1 -13.12 1.40 -8.27
N SER A 2 -13.81 2.50 -8.02
CA SER A 2 -14.68 3.21 -8.98
C SER A 2 -13.91 4.23 -9.83
N ASP A 3 -12.85 4.84 -9.28
CA ASP A 3 -11.91 5.71 -9.99
C ASP A 3 -10.47 5.22 -9.77
N ARG A 4 -9.87 4.67 -10.82
CA ARG A 4 -8.53 4.11 -10.76
C ARG A 4 -7.46 5.19 -10.62
N ASP A 5 -7.61 6.31 -11.32
CA ASP A 5 -6.57 7.32 -11.40
C ASP A 5 -6.51 8.10 -10.08
N GLN A 6 -7.67 8.38 -9.47
CA GLN A 6 -7.74 8.94 -8.11
C GLN A 6 -7.06 8.03 -7.08
N PHE A 7 -7.29 6.71 -7.17
CA PHE A 7 -6.65 5.76 -6.24
C PHE A 7 -5.13 5.70 -6.43
N ILE A 8 -4.65 5.71 -7.68
CA ILE A 8 -3.22 5.72 -8.01
C ILE A 8 -2.56 7.01 -7.53
N GLU A 9 -3.19 8.17 -7.72
CA GLU A 9 -2.68 9.44 -7.21
C GLU A 9 -2.52 9.40 -5.69
N GLY A 10 -3.52 8.87 -4.97
CA GLY A 10 -3.44 8.70 -3.52
C GLY A 10 -2.28 7.81 -3.06
N LEU A 11 -1.96 6.74 -3.80
CA LEU A 11 -0.80 5.89 -3.52
C LEU A 11 0.51 6.67 -3.65
N TYR A 12 0.66 7.48 -4.71
CA TYR A 12 1.85 8.30 -4.89
C TYR A 12 1.99 9.38 -3.81
N GLN A 13 0.88 10.05 -3.45
CA GLN A 13 0.89 11.01 -2.35
C GLN A 13 1.30 10.35 -1.03
N ARG A 14 0.81 9.14 -0.75
CA ARG A 14 1.24 8.39 0.44
C ARG A 14 2.72 8.04 0.40
N GLU A 15 3.28 7.63 -0.73
CA GLU A 15 4.71 7.30 -0.81
C GLU A 15 5.60 8.53 -0.55
N VAL A 16 5.15 9.73 -0.92
CA VAL A 16 5.85 11.00 -0.64
C VAL A 16 5.92 11.31 0.86
N GLU A 17 4.93 10.90 1.65
CA GLU A 17 4.96 11.08 3.12
C GLU A 17 6.03 10.22 3.79
N GLY A 18 6.48 9.17 3.12
CA GLY A 18 7.57 8.31 3.56
C GLY A 18 7.49 6.91 2.97
N GLN A 19 8.66 6.28 2.94
CA GLN A 19 8.91 4.94 2.42
C GLN A 19 7.88 3.93 2.94
N THR A 20 7.26 3.18 2.03
CA THR A 20 6.42 2.02 2.38
C THR A 20 7.17 0.69 2.27
N GLY A 21 8.44 0.74 1.89
CA GLY A 21 9.38 -0.36 1.97
C GLY A 21 9.81 -0.64 3.41
N ILE A 22 9.24 -1.68 4.03
CA ILE A 22 9.49 -2.03 5.43
C ILE A 22 10.74 -2.92 5.64
N GLY A 23 11.52 -3.12 4.57
CA GLY A 23 12.70 -3.98 4.56
C GLY A 23 12.35 -5.46 4.37
N ASN A 24 13.37 -6.32 4.42
CA ASN A 24 13.23 -7.76 4.16
C ASN A 24 12.56 -8.08 2.82
N TYR A 25 12.80 -7.23 1.81
CA TYR A 25 12.22 -7.32 0.46
C TYR A 25 10.70 -7.09 0.39
N ILE A 26 10.09 -6.45 1.39
CA ILE A 26 8.64 -6.20 1.44
C ILE A 26 8.35 -4.70 1.34
N ALA A 27 7.38 -4.34 0.49
CA ALA A 27 6.70 -3.04 0.51
C ALA A 27 5.21 -3.21 0.79
N ILE A 28 4.64 -2.24 1.52
CA ILE A 28 3.21 -2.20 1.89
C ILE A 28 2.54 -0.91 1.40
N PRO A 29 2.54 -0.60 0.09
CA PRO A 29 1.90 0.60 -0.42
C PRO A 29 0.40 0.59 -0.10
N HIS A 30 -0.13 1.73 0.32
CA HIS A 30 -1.53 1.84 0.71
C HIS A 30 -2.04 3.25 0.46
N SER A 31 -3.34 3.38 0.24
CA SER A 31 -4.00 4.68 0.19
C SER A 31 -5.39 4.57 0.77
N LYS A 32 -5.80 5.61 1.50
CA LYS A 32 -7.22 5.85 1.77
C LYS A 32 -7.79 6.59 0.56
N SER A 33 -8.94 6.14 0.05
CA SER A 33 -9.54 6.77 -1.11
C SER A 33 -11.04 6.47 -1.19
N SER A 34 -11.83 7.50 -1.46
CA SER A 34 -13.28 7.39 -1.72
C SER A 34 -13.59 6.61 -3.00
N ALA A 35 -12.60 6.42 -3.89
CA ALA A 35 -12.72 5.50 -5.01
C ALA A 35 -12.80 4.02 -4.58
N VAL A 36 -12.42 3.68 -3.35
CA VAL A 36 -12.43 2.29 -2.86
C VAL A 36 -13.80 1.96 -2.25
N GLU A 37 -14.70 1.41 -3.08
CA GLU A 37 -16.03 0.97 -2.64
C GLU A 37 -16.02 -0.29 -1.75
N LYS A 38 -14.94 -1.08 -1.83
CA LYS A 38 -14.76 -2.30 -1.05
C LYS A 38 -13.27 -2.50 -0.78
N ALA A 39 -12.92 -2.71 0.49
CA ALA A 39 -11.55 -2.97 0.90
C ALA A 39 -10.99 -4.24 0.23
N GLY A 40 -9.70 -4.22 -0.09
CA GLY A 40 -9.02 -5.34 -0.73
C GLY A 40 -7.51 -5.28 -0.58
N VAL A 41 -6.88 -6.44 -0.79
CA VAL A 41 -5.42 -6.60 -0.76
C VAL A 41 -4.95 -7.24 -2.06
N VAL A 42 -3.86 -6.72 -2.61
CA VAL A 42 -3.16 -7.33 -3.74
C VAL A 42 -1.77 -7.74 -3.28
N ILE A 43 -1.39 -8.98 -3.56
CA ILE A 43 -0.05 -9.50 -3.30
C ILE A 43 0.62 -9.76 -4.64
N ALA A 44 1.71 -9.03 -4.91
CA ALA A 44 2.59 -9.28 -6.04
C ALA A 44 3.91 -9.89 -5.53
N ILE A 45 4.37 -10.95 -6.21
CA ILE A 45 5.63 -11.64 -5.90
C ILE A 45 6.49 -11.63 -7.15
N ASN A 46 7.68 -11.04 -7.03
CA ASN A 46 8.65 -10.89 -8.11
C ASN A 46 9.81 -11.86 -7.90
N HIS A 47 10.34 -12.42 -8.99
CA HIS A 47 11.54 -13.26 -8.95
C HIS A 47 12.80 -12.45 -8.59
N ASN A 48 12.90 -11.25 -9.17
CA ASN A 48 14.00 -10.32 -8.97
C ASN A 48 13.56 -9.15 -8.10
N GLU A 49 14.52 -8.51 -7.43
CA GLU A 49 14.28 -7.26 -6.72
C GLU A 49 13.89 -6.15 -7.70
N ILE A 50 12.88 -5.37 -7.33
CA ILE A 50 12.57 -4.09 -7.99
C ILE A 50 13.12 -2.95 -7.12
N PRO A 51 13.65 -1.87 -7.74
CA PRO A 51 14.00 -0.68 -7.00
C PRO A 51 12.79 -0.12 -6.25
N TRP A 52 12.95 0.07 -4.94
CA TRP A 52 11.96 0.68 -4.06
C TRP A 52 12.69 1.29 -2.88
N GLU A 53 12.21 2.40 -2.35
CA GLU A 53 12.80 2.99 -1.16
C GLU A 53 12.44 2.19 0.09
N THR A 54 13.44 1.61 0.76
CA THR A 54 13.22 0.80 1.97
C THR A 54 14.07 1.28 3.13
N ILE A 55 13.63 0.95 4.35
CA ILE A 55 14.36 1.26 5.59
C ILE A 55 15.71 0.54 5.71
N ASP A 56 15.92 -0.57 4.98
CA ASP A 56 17.15 -1.37 4.97
C ASP A 56 18.02 -1.15 3.72
N GLY A 57 17.59 -0.27 2.81
CA GLY A 57 18.29 0.09 1.58
C GLY A 57 18.33 -0.99 0.49
N LYS A 58 17.56 -2.07 0.63
CA LYS A 58 17.43 -3.14 -0.38
C LYS A 58 16.25 -2.90 -1.31
N GLY A 59 16.21 -3.60 -2.45
CA GLY A 59 15.00 -3.61 -3.28
C GLY A 59 13.88 -4.46 -2.67
N VAL A 60 12.75 -4.54 -3.35
CA VAL A 60 11.59 -5.35 -2.90
C VAL A 60 11.29 -6.50 -3.86
N LYS A 61 10.77 -7.60 -3.33
CA LYS A 61 10.28 -8.77 -4.08
C LYS A 61 8.81 -9.05 -3.80
N VAL A 62 8.29 -8.59 -2.67
CA VAL A 62 6.90 -8.77 -2.28
C VAL A 62 6.28 -7.41 -2.09
N ILE A 63 5.16 -7.18 -2.78
CA ILE A 63 4.36 -5.96 -2.64
C ILE A 63 3.00 -6.38 -2.10
N VAL A 64 2.61 -5.84 -0.96
CA VAL A 64 1.27 -6.03 -0.39
C VAL A 64 0.55 -4.70 -0.41
N LEU A 65 -0.24 -4.49 -1.46
CA LEU A 65 -0.97 -3.26 -1.67
C LEU A 65 -2.33 -3.32 -0.97
N PHE A 66 -2.63 -2.32 -0.15
CA PHE A 66 -3.91 -2.19 0.52
C PHE A 66 -4.77 -1.11 -0.16
N ALA A 67 -5.93 -1.51 -0.68
CA ALA A 67 -6.97 -0.59 -1.13
C ALA A 67 -8.01 -0.45 -0.02
N VAL A 68 -8.13 0.74 0.59
CA VAL A 68 -9.08 0.97 1.69
C VAL A 68 -9.89 2.25 1.45
N GLY A 69 -11.18 2.19 1.78
CA GLY A 69 -12.07 3.34 1.77
C GLY A 69 -11.63 4.43 2.77
N ASP A 70 -12.04 5.67 2.53
CA ASP A 70 -11.74 6.82 3.38
C ASP A 70 -12.81 7.11 4.45
N ASP A 71 -13.86 6.29 4.54
CA ASP A 71 -14.84 6.38 5.62
C ASP A 71 -14.23 6.00 7.00
N THR A 72 -14.86 6.46 8.09
CA THR A 72 -14.33 6.32 9.45
C THR A 72 -14.18 4.87 9.91
N GLU A 73 -14.99 3.95 9.40
CA GLU A 73 -14.92 2.52 9.76
C GLU A 73 -13.81 1.84 8.95
N ALA A 74 -13.75 2.08 7.64
CA ALA A 74 -12.69 1.63 6.75
C ALA A 74 -11.31 2.15 7.19
N ALA A 75 -11.22 3.39 7.68
CA ALA A 75 -10.00 3.95 8.24
C ALA A 75 -9.53 3.24 9.52
N ARG A 76 -10.47 2.71 10.33
CA ARG A 76 -10.15 1.87 11.50
C ARG A 76 -9.74 0.46 11.10
N GLU A 77 -10.45 -0.14 10.15
CA GLU A 77 -10.07 -1.44 9.57
C GLU A 77 -8.69 -1.38 8.90
N HIS A 78 -8.34 -0.25 8.27
CA HIS A 78 -7.03 0.00 7.70
C HIS A 78 -5.90 -0.13 8.73
N LEU A 79 -6.01 0.59 9.86
CA LEU A 79 -5.01 0.54 10.93
C LEU A 79 -4.91 -0.85 11.56
N LYS A 80 -6.04 -1.54 11.71
CA LYS A 80 -6.07 -2.92 12.20
C LYS A 80 -5.39 -3.88 11.24
N THR A 81 -5.64 -3.75 9.93
CA THR A 81 -5.04 -4.58 8.89
C THR A 81 -3.52 -4.37 8.84
N LEU A 82 -3.05 -3.13 8.92
CA LEU A 82 -1.61 -2.83 8.98
C LEU A 82 -0.95 -3.37 10.26
N SER A 83 -1.63 -3.30 11.41
CA SER A 83 -1.07 -3.80 12.68
C SER A 83 -0.99 -5.33 12.77
N LEU A 84 -1.75 -6.05 11.93
CA LEU A 84 -1.73 -7.52 11.88
C LEU A 84 -0.72 -8.07 10.87
N PHE A 85 -0.18 -7.20 10.02
CA PHE A 85 0.82 -7.52 9.01
C PHE A 85 2.23 -7.36 9.58
#